data_AF-A0A969KZP0-F1
#
_entry.id   AF-A0A969KZP0-F1
#
_cell.length_a   1.000
_cell.length_b   1.000
_cell.length_c   1.000
_cell.angle_alpha   90.00
_cell.angle_beta   90.00
_cell.angle_gamma   90.00
#
_symmetry.space_group_name_H-M   'P 1'
#
loop_
_entity.id
_entity.type
_entity.pdbx_description
1 polymer ?
#
loop_
_entity_poly.entity_id
_entity_poly.type
_entity_poly.pdbx_seq_one_letter_code
_entity_poly.pdbx_strand_id
1 'polypeptide(L)'
;MFEQTEHLYIVKNTEILSGEPIITGTRTPVRAIVEMWRQGVDPQDIPGRLPHLSLAQVFNALSYYSDHQVEINAYIERNRIPDELMTLPEQPRESTSIH
;
A
#
# COMPACT_ATOMS: atom_id res chain seq x y z
N MET A 1 4.13 38.17 -2.89
CA MET A 1 5.12 37.35 -2.15
C MET A 1 4.43 36.02 -1.88
N PHE A 2 5.04 34.89 -2.25
CA PHE A 2 4.51 33.56 -1.97
C PHE A 2 5.39 32.90 -0.90
N GLU A 3 4.76 32.21 0.05
CA GLU A 3 5.44 31.43 1.08
C GLU A 3 5.06 29.96 0.88
N GLN A 4 6.05 29.08 0.80
CA GLN A 4 5.85 27.64 0.66
C GLN A 4 5.59 27.03 2.03
N THR A 5 4.60 26.15 2.14
CA THR A 5 4.28 25.46 3.41
C THR A 5 4.91 24.07 3.46
N GLU A 6 5.25 23.63 4.67
CA GLU A 6 5.76 22.27 4.92
C GLU A 6 4.60 21.26 4.94
N HIS A 7 4.51 20.40 3.92
CA HIS A 7 3.58 19.27 3.85
C HIS A 7 4.28 17.99 3.36
N LEU A 8 5.26 17.52 4.13
CA LEU A 8 6.09 16.36 3.77
C LEU A 8 5.66 15.11 4.56
N TYR A 9 4.74 14.33 3.99
CA TYR A 9 4.32 13.06 4.57
C TYR A 9 5.01 11.84 3.94
N ILE A 10 5.78 12.02 2.87
CA ILE A 10 6.49 10.93 2.18
C ILE A 10 7.99 11.07 2.38
N VAL A 11 8.64 9.98 2.79
CA VAL A 11 10.10 9.88 2.94
C VAL A 11 10.61 8.61 2.27
N LYS A 12 11.89 8.60 1.91
CA LYS A 12 12.62 7.40 1.46
C LYS A 12 13.77 7.14 2.43
N ASN A 13 13.95 5.90 2.84
CA ASN A 13 15.08 5.48 3.66
C ASN A 13 15.62 4.16 3.08
N THR A 14 16.90 4.12 2.70
CA THR A 14 17.52 2.94 2.09
C THR A 14 17.53 1.71 3.01
N GLU A 15 17.48 1.93 4.32
CA GLU A 15 17.39 0.88 5.34
C GLU A 15 15.96 0.34 5.52
N ILE A 16 14.94 1.02 4.98
CA ILE A 16 13.53 0.65 5.10
C ILE A 16 12.98 0.31 3.71
N LEU A 17 12.49 -0.91 3.53
CA LEU A 17 11.91 -1.36 2.25
C LEU A 17 12.79 -1.08 1.02
N SER A 18 14.12 -1.16 1.20
CA SER A 18 15.10 -0.88 0.13
C SER A 18 14.92 0.51 -0.53
N GLY A 19 14.51 1.52 0.23
CA GLY A 19 14.30 2.88 -0.27
C GLY A 19 12.95 3.14 -0.92
N GLU A 20 11.99 2.20 -0.84
CA GLU A 20 10.62 2.43 -1.28
C GLU A 20 10.00 3.66 -0.56
N PRO A 21 9.24 4.53 -1.25
CA PRO A 21 8.56 5.65 -0.61
C PRO A 21 7.59 5.19 0.48
N ILE A 22 7.73 5.72 1.69
CA ILE A 22 6.89 5.39 2.86
C ILE A 22 6.26 6.64 3.45
N ILE A 23 5.17 6.44 4.20
CA ILE A 23 4.58 7.51 5.03
C ILE A 23 5.48 7.79 6.23
N THR A 24 5.87 9.06 6.42
CA THR A 24 6.69 9.56 7.53
C THR A 24 6.14 9.08 8.88
N GLY A 25 7.04 8.58 9.73
CA GLY A 25 6.68 8.05 11.05
C GLY A 25 6.06 6.64 11.03
N THR A 26 6.00 6.01 9.86
CA THR A 26 5.46 4.65 9.70
C THR A 26 6.39 3.80 8.84
N ARG A 27 6.08 2.50 8.68
CA ARG A 27 6.67 1.63 7.65
C ARG A 27 5.68 1.31 6.53
N THR A 28 4.65 2.15 6.35
CA THR A 28 3.62 1.94 5.34
C THR A 28 4.11 2.47 4.01
N PRO A 29 4.27 1.63 2.98
CA PRO A 29 4.68 2.11 1.67
C PRO A 29 3.54 2.85 0.97
N VAL A 30 3.88 3.82 0.12
CA VAL A 30 2.91 4.51 -0.74
C VAL A 30 2.15 3.51 -1.60
N ARG A 31 2.79 2.41 -2.04
CA ARG A 31 2.13 1.37 -2.83
C ARG A 31 0.90 0.80 -2.13
N ALA A 32 0.93 0.61 -0.80
CA ALA A 32 -0.18 -0.03 -0.09
C ALA A 32 -1.45 0.82 -0.19
N ILE A 33 -1.30 2.15 -0.09
CA ILE A 33 -2.42 3.10 -0.25
C ILE A 33 -2.92 3.09 -1.68
N VAL A 34 -2.03 3.06 -2.67
CA VAL A 34 -2.38 3.02 -4.10
C VAL A 34 -3.08 1.71 -4.47
N GLU A 35 -2.63 0.57 -3.93
CA GLU A 35 -3.24 -0.74 -4.14
C GLU A 35 -4.67 -0.78 -3.57
N MET A 36 -4.88 -0.30 -2.34
CA MET A 36 -6.22 -0.21 -1.74
C MET A 36 -7.15 0.69 -2.56
N TRP A 37 -6.67 1.86 -2.98
CA TRP A 37 -7.44 2.77 -3.82
C TRP A 37 -7.83 2.12 -5.17
N ARG A 38 -6.89 1.42 -5.82
CA ARG A 38 -7.16 0.66 -7.06
C ARG A 38 -8.12 -0.50 -6.87
N GLN A 39 -8.18 -1.08 -5.68
CA GLN A 39 -9.15 -2.11 -5.30
C GLN A 39 -10.54 -1.54 -4.97
N GLY A 40 -10.75 -0.23 -5.17
CA GLY A 40 -12.05 0.43 -4.99
C GLY A 40 -12.30 0.93 -3.57
N VAL A 41 -11.29 0.99 -2.71
CA VAL A 41 -11.41 1.64 -1.41
C VAL A 41 -11.38 3.15 -1.61
N ASP A 42 -12.40 3.85 -1.13
CA ASP A 42 -12.40 5.31 -1.14
C ASP A 42 -11.24 5.85 -0.27
N PRO A 43 -10.46 6.85 -0.72
CA PRO A 43 -9.37 7.42 0.07
C PRO A 43 -9.77 7.81 1.50
N GLN A 44 -11.02 8.26 1.71
CA GLN A 44 -11.50 8.64 3.05
C GLN A 44 -11.68 7.44 3.99
N ASP A 45 -11.84 6.23 3.45
CA ASP A 45 -12.06 4.99 4.20
C ASP A 45 -10.74 4.26 4.51
N ILE A 46 -9.65 4.63 3.84
CA ILE A 46 -8.32 4.00 4.04
C ILE A 46 -7.85 4.08 5.51
N PRO A 47 -8.00 5.21 6.24
CA PRO A 47 -7.68 5.26 7.67
C PRO A 47 -8.45 4.24 8.51
N GLY A 48 -9.66 3.84 8.10
CA GLY A 48 -10.41 2.77 8.77
C GLY A 48 -9.75 1.40 8.70
N ARG A 49 -8.90 1.17 7.68
CA ARG A 49 -8.13 -0.07 7.49
C ARG A 49 -6.66 0.07 7.91
N LEU A 50 -6.13 1.29 7.90
CA LEU A 50 -4.78 1.66 8.34
C LEU A 50 -4.87 2.76 9.41
N PRO A 51 -5.24 2.41 10.66
CA PRO A 51 -5.61 3.39 11.70
C PRO A 51 -4.45 4.27 12.18
N HIS A 52 -3.21 3.90 11.86
CA HIS A 52 -2.01 4.72 12.10
C HIS A 52 -1.78 5.80 11.04
N LEU A 53 -2.64 5.90 10.02
CA LEU A 53 -2.59 6.94 8.99
C LEU A 53 -3.68 7.99 9.23
N SER A 54 -3.29 9.25 9.07
CA SER A 54 -4.20 10.37 8.93
C SER A 54 -4.71 10.51 7.49
N LEU A 55 -5.85 11.16 7.32
CA LEU A 55 -6.42 11.46 6.01
C LEU A 55 -5.47 12.32 5.14
N ALA A 56 -4.74 13.26 5.77
CA ALA A 56 -3.75 14.08 5.07
C ALA A 56 -2.60 13.24 4.50
N GLN A 57 -2.12 12.23 5.24
CA GLN A 57 -1.08 11.32 4.75
C GLN A 57 -1.58 10.47 3.57
N VAL A 58 -2.84 10.03 3.61
CA VAL A 58 -3.45 9.27 2.50
C VAL A 58 -3.50 10.13 1.22
N PHE A 59 -4.05 11.33 1.29
CA PHE A 59 -4.13 12.21 0.12
C PHE A 59 -2.75 12.63 -0.38
N ASN A 60 -1.79 12.87 0.52
CA ASN A 60 -0.42 13.19 0.12
C ASN A 60 0.26 12.00 -0.59
N ALA A 61 0.00 10.76 -0.17
CA ALA A 61 0.49 9.56 -0.85
C ALA A 61 -0.11 9.41 -2.25
N LEU A 62 -1.40 9.70 -2.43
CA LEU A 62 -2.05 9.68 -3.75
C LEU A 62 -1.53 10.81 -4.65
N SER A 63 -1.28 11.99 -4.09
CA SER A 63 -0.61 13.09 -4.81
C SER A 63 0.80 12.69 -5.25
N TYR A 64 1.59 12.10 -4.33
CA TYR A 64 2.93 11.61 -4.65
C TYR A 64 2.90 10.57 -5.76
N TYR A 65 1.96 9.62 -5.68
CA TYR A 65 1.75 8.63 -6.74
C TYR A 65 1.42 9.28 -8.08
N SER A 66 0.61 10.33 -8.13
CA SER A 66 0.29 11.05 -9.37
C SER A 66 1.54 11.58 -10.06
N ASP A 67 2.51 12.09 -9.30
CA ASP A 67 3.78 12.60 -9.84
C ASP A 67 4.81 11.48 -10.12
N HIS A 68 4.69 10.33 -9.45
CA HIS A 68 5.68 9.24 -9.45
C HIS A 68 5.09 7.89 -9.87
N GLN A 69 4.15 7.89 -10.82
CA GLN A 69 3.40 6.67 -11.19
C GLN A 69 4.31 5.53 -11.64
N VAL A 70 5.35 5.82 -12.43
CA VAL A 70 6.29 4.81 -12.94
C VAL A 70 7.02 4.11 -11.79
N GLU A 71 7.51 4.88 -10.81
CA GLU A 71 8.22 4.36 -9.65
C GLU A 71 7.30 3.44 -8.82
N ILE A 72 6.13 3.94 -8.43
CA ILE A 72 5.23 3.18 -7.57
C ILE A 72 4.66 1.96 -8.30
N ASN A 73 4.39 2.06 -9.60
CA ASN A 73 3.95 0.91 -10.40
C ASN A 73 5.01 -0.19 -10.47
N ALA A 74 6.30 0.18 -10.53
CA ALA A 74 7.38 -0.80 -10.48
C ALA A 74 7.42 -1.52 -9.13
N TYR A 75 7.18 -0.79 -8.02
CA TYR A 75 7.05 -1.42 -6.70
C TYR A 75 5.82 -2.32 -6.58
N ILE A 76 4.67 -1.91 -7.14
CA ILE A 76 3.46 -2.74 -7.17
C ILE A 76 3.73 -4.04 -7.93
N GLU A 77 4.31 -3.96 -9.13
CA GLU A 77 4.62 -5.14 -9.94
C GLU A 77 5.61 -6.06 -9.22
N ARG A 78 6.68 -5.50 -8.65
CA ARG A 78 7.70 -6.27 -7.91
C ARG A 78 7.14 -7.00 -6.69
N ASN A 79 6.08 -6.45 -6.07
CA ASN A 79 5.44 -7.04 -4.88
C ASN A 79 4.18 -7.84 -5.21
N ARG A 80 3.80 -7.97 -6.50
CA ARG A 80 2.64 -8.76 -6.91
C ARG A 80 2.87 -10.24 -6.57
N ILE A 81 1.91 -10.85 -5.89
CA ILE A 81 1.85 -12.30 -5.71
C ILE A 81 1.21 -12.89 -6.97
N PRO A 82 1.84 -13.86 -7.67
CA PRO A 82 1.24 -14.56 -8.79
C PRO A 82 -0.11 -15.19 -8.43
N ASP A 83 -1.10 -15.09 -9.33
CA ASP A 83 -2.46 -15.61 -9.11
C ASP A 83 -2.46 -17.12 -8.78
N GLU A 84 -1.52 -17.87 -9.34
CA GLU A 84 -1.31 -19.30 -9.10
C GLU A 84 -1.03 -19.63 -7.61
N LEU A 85 -0.43 -18.70 -6.87
CA LEU A 85 -0.14 -18.85 -5.44
C LEU A 85 -1.29 -18.36 -4.54
N MET A 86 -2.29 -17.66 -5.08
CA MET A 86 -3.50 -17.28 -4.35
C MET A 86 -4.48 -18.45 -4.23
N THR A 87 -4.48 -19.37 -5.20
CA THR A 87 -5.26 -20.61 -5.16
C THR A 87 -4.44 -21.74 -4.52
N LEU A 88 -4.48 -21.86 -3.19
CA LEU A 88 -4.07 -23.12 -2.55
C LEU A 88 -5.02 -24.23 -3.04
N PRO A 89 -4.52 -25.36 -3.59
CA PRO A 89 -5.40 -26.48 -3.88
C PRO A 89 -6.04 -26.94 -2.56
N GLU A 90 -7.38 -26.94 -2.51
CA GLU A 90 -8.13 -27.54 -1.39
C GLU A 90 -7.57 -28.94 -1.16
N GLN A 91 -6.94 -29.14 0.00
CA GLN A 91 -6.57 -30.49 0.42
C GLN A 91 -7.88 -31.28 0.53
N PRO A 92 -8.02 -32.43 -0.16
CA PRO A 92 -9.26 -33.20 -0.08
C PRO A 92 -9.52 -33.54 1.38
N ARG A 93 -10.67 -33.13 1.91
CA ARG A 93 -11.09 -33.49 3.26
C ARG A 93 -11.30 -35.01 3.27
N GLU A 94 -10.35 -35.73 3.86
CA GLU A 94 -10.50 -37.15 4.13
C GLU A 94 -11.77 -37.34 4.94
N SER A 95 -12.81 -37.88 4.29
CA SER A 95 -14.06 -38.23 4.92
C SER A 95 -13.81 -39.44 5.80
N THR A 96 -13.40 -39.20 7.04
CA THR A 96 -13.50 -40.23 8.07
C THR A 96 -14.97 -40.31 8.47
N SER A 97 -15.69 -41.15 7.73
CA SER A 97 -17.02 -41.62 8.09
C SER A 97 -16.85 -42.58 9.26
N ILE A 98 -17.09 -42.10 10.48
CA ILE A 98 -17.12 -42.97 11.66
C ILE A 98 -18.55 -43.52 11.77
N HIS A 99 -18.68 -44.83 11.54
CA HIS A 99 -19.85 -45.64 11.90
C HIS A 99 -19.91 -45.82 13.41
#